data_AF-A0A2I4Q9N2-F1
#
_entry.id   AF-A0A2I4Q9N2-F1
#
_cell.length_a   1.000
_cell.length_b   1.000
_cell.length_c   1.000
_cell.angle_alpha   90.00
_cell.angle_beta   90.00
_cell.angle_gamma   90.00
#
_symmetry.space_group_name_H-M   'P 1'
#
loop_
_entity.id
_entity.type
_entity.pdbx_description
1 polymer ?
#
loop_
_entity_poly.entity_id
_entity_poly.type
_entity_poly.pdbx_seq_one_letter_code
_entity_poly.pdbx_strand_id
1 'polypeptide(L)'
;MVKNLDYWPNLQAKRAISTDQVIEGTQEHVNKAIFEKVWLLVVQIKSYYMNSLSQYYQAMADDDAGAHGTAVSRLQIAEAAAKEANKLSNSFPGTVPVNSNLALDCGSVFFEITKRNLTNIQEKLSELVKDNDYIYHQIVPTEAALPTIPKLPAAKAIPVSELYAGQDIQRITGPDIFQKIVPISITESASLYDEEKAKLLRAETERVETANSEMAASLDYLHLPSALQ
;
A
#
# COMPACT_ATOMS: atom_id res chain seq x y z
N MET A 1 26.12 -27.86 1.29
CA MET A 1 25.90 -26.40 1.24
C MET A 1 25.69 -25.92 -0.22
N VAL A 2 24.92 -26.66 -1.04
CA VAL A 2 24.77 -26.42 -2.50
C VAL A 2 23.30 -26.64 -2.93
N LYS A 3 22.33 -26.06 -2.21
CA LYS A 3 20.89 -26.18 -2.55
C LYS A 3 20.13 -24.84 -2.65
N ASN A 4 20.84 -23.70 -2.65
CA ASN A 4 20.21 -22.37 -2.61
C ASN A 4 20.42 -21.50 -3.86
N LEU A 5 21.09 -21.99 -4.91
CA LEU A 5 21.26 -21.18 -6.14
C LEU A 5 20.00 -21.18 -7.03
N ASP A 6 19.23 -22.28 -7.06
CA ASP A 6 18.01 -22.41 -7.88
C ASP A 6 16.82 -21.55 -7.36
N TYR A 7 16.94 -21.02 -6.14
CA TYR A 7 15.89 -20.22 -5.51
C TYR A 7 15.86 -18.77 -5.97
N TRP A 8 17.01 -18.19 -6.31
CA TRP A 8 17.12 -16.77 -6.64
C TRP A 8 16.46 -16.39 -7.98
N PRO A 9 16.65 -17.14 -9.08
CA PRO A 9 16.01 -16.84 -10.36
C PRO A 9 14.48 -16.93 -10.26
N ASN A 10 13.99 -17.98 -9.60
CA ASN A 10 12.57 -18.22 -9.35
C ASN A 10 11.91 -17.12 -8.50
N LEU A 11 12.61 -16.53 -7.53
CA LEU A 11 12.06 -15.44 -6.71
C LEU A 11 11.97 -14.11 -7.49
N GLN A 12 12.96 -13.81 -8.32
CA GLN A 12 12.96 -12.59 -9.15
C GLN A 12 11.89 -12.67 -10.25
N ALA A 13 11.70 -13.86 -10.84
CA ALA A 13 10.65 -14.11 -11.82
C ALA A 13 9.23 -13.85 -11.26
N LYS A 14 8.98 -14.30 -10.03
CA LYS A 14 7.68 -14.18 -9.37
C LYS A 14 7.34 -12.76 -8.90
N ARG A 15 8.33 -11.86 -8.80
CA ARG A 15 8.18 -10.47 -8.31
C ARG A 15 7.76 -9.48 -9.40
N ALA A 16 8.05 -9.78 -10.66
CA ALA A 16 7.89 -8.85 -11.77
C ALA A 16 6.45 -8.69 -12.28
N ILE A 17 5.59 -9.71 -12.13
CA ILE A 17 4.26 -9.72 -12.76
C ILE A 17 3.19 -8.99 -11.91
N SER A 18 3.59 -8.36 -10.80
CA SER A 18 2.73 -7.49 -9.99
C SER A 18 2.65 -6.05 -10.55
N THR A 19 3.30 -5.74 -11.67
CA THR A 19 3.52 -4.36 -12.12
C THR A 19 2.38 -3.79 -12.96
N ASP A 20 1.55 -4.61 -13.60
CA ASP A 20 0.42 -4.13 -14.44
C ASP A 20 -0.62 -3.39 -13.60
N GLN A 21 -1.00 -3.95 -12.44
CA GLN A 21 -1.89 -3.30 -11.47
C GLN A 21 -1.31 -1.98 -10.95
N VAL A 22 0.02 -1.90 -10.82
CA VAL A 22 0.71 -0.68 -10.37
C VAL A 22 0.71 0.39 -11.46
N ILE A 23 0.85 -0.01 -12.74
CA ILE A 23 0.73 0.91 -13.88
C ILE A 23 -0.69 1.47 -13.96
N GLU A 24 -1.72 0.61 -13.87
CA GLU A 24 -3.12 1.04 -13.91
C GLU A 24 -3.45 2.01 -12.77
N GLY A 25 -3.06 1.68 -11.53
CA GLY A 25 -3.26 2.57 -10.39
C GLY A 25 -2.51 3.90 -10.55
N THR A 26 -1.26 3.87 -11.03
CA THR A 26 -0.49 5.10 -11.28
C THR A 26 -1.12 5.94 -12.39
N GLN A 27 -1.62 5.32 -13.46
CA GLN A 27 -2.33 6.00 -14.55
C GLN A 27 -3.59 6.71 -14.03
N GLU A 28 -4.35 6.05 -13.16
CA GLU A 28 -5.54 6.66 -12.53
C GLU A 28 -5.17 7.90 -11.70
N HIS A 29 -4.10 7.82 -10.90
CA HIS A 29 -3.62 8.94 -10.10
C HIS A 29 -3.05 10.09 -10.96
N VAL A 30 -2.41 9.79 -12.10
CA VAL A 30 -2.00 10.81 -13.08
C VAL A 30 -3.23 11.48 -13.72
N ASN A 31 -4.26 10.71 -14.09
CA ASN A 31 -5.50 11.26 -14.64
C ASN A 31 -6.23 12.18 -13.65
N LYS A 32 -6.10 11.90 -12.34
CA LYS A 32 -6.61 12.73 -11.24
C LYS A 32 -5.70 13.91 -10.89
N ALA A 33 -4.61 14.15 -11.65
CA ALA A 33 -3.61 15.17 -11.39
C ALA A 33 -2.95 15.10 -9.99
N ILE A 34 -2.94 13.90 -9.39
CA ILE A 34 -2.25 13.64 -8.10
C ILE A 34 -0.75 13.42 -8.36
N PHE A 35 -0.41 12.76 -9.47
CA PHE A 35 0.97 12.53 -9.88
C PHE A 35 1.27 13.15 -11.23
N GLU A 36 2.52 13.61 -11.38
CA GLU A 36 3.07 14.05 -12.66
C GLU A 36 3.22 12.87 -13.63
N LYS A 37 3.03 13.13 -14.92
CA LYS A 37 3.14 12.10 -15.98
C LYS A 37 4.51 11.41 -16.02
N VAL A 38 5.57 12.08 -15.54
CA VAL A 38 6.92 11.51 -15.46
C VAL A 38 6.95 10.29 -14.53
N TRP A 39 6.17 10.27 -13.45
CA TRP A 39 6.09 9.12 -12.55
C TRP A 39 5.49 7.88 -13.22
N LEU A 40 4.51 8.07 -14.10
CA LEU A 40 3.99 6.98 -14.91
C LEU A 40 5.05 6.38 -15.82
N LEU A 41 5.87 7.21 -16.48
CA LEU A 41 7.00 6.73 -17.30
C LEU A 41 8.00 5.93 -16.46
N VAL A 42 8.34 6.40 -15.26
CA VAL A 42 9.23 5.66 -14.34
C VAL A 42 8.66 4.29 -14.00
N VAL A 43 7.37 4.22 -13.66
CA VAL A 43 6.69 2.96 -13.31
C VAL A 43 6.63 2.03 -14.52
N GLN A 44 6.32 2.54 -15.71
CA GLN A 44 6.28 1.75 -16.94
C GLN A 44 7.66 1.18 -17.29
N ILE A 45 8.72 2.00 -17.27
CA ILE A 45 10.09 1.55 -17.53
C ILE A 45 10.47 0.43 -16.56
N LYS A 46 10.24 0.64 -15.26
CA LYS A 46 10.53 -0.37 -14.22
C LYS A 46 9.72 -1.64 -14.42
N SER A 47 8.45 -1.53 -14.80
CA SER A 47 7.58 -2.68 -15.09
C SER A 47 8.16 -3.56 -16.21
N TYR A 48 8.41 -2.97 -17.38
CA TYR A 48 8.95 -3.72 -18.52
C TYR A 48 10.34 -4.28 -18.22
N TYR A 49 11.18 -3.52 -17.52
CA TYR A 49 12.50 -3.98 -17.08
C TYR A 49 12.39 -5.20 -16.15
N MET A 50 11.55 -5.13 -15.11
CA MET A 50 11.34 -6.25 -14.19
C MET A 50 10.74 -7.47 -14.91
N ASN A 51 9.79 -7.26 -15.83
CA ASN A 51 9.23 -8.35 -16.63
C ASN A 51 10.29 -9.06 -17.47
N SER A 52 11.17 -8.30 -18.13
CA SER A 52 12.28 -8.87 -18.92
C SER A 52 13.23 -9.71 -18.06
N LEU A 53 13.60 -9.24 -16.86
CA LEU A 53 14.40 -10.01 -15.92
C LEU A 53 13.69 -11.29 -15.48
N SER A 54 12.37 -11.21 -15.30
CA SER A 54 11.56 -12.35 -14.87
C SER A 54 11.62 -13.50 -15.86
N GLN A 55 11.45 -13.17 -17.14
CA GLN A 55 11.44 -14.12 -18.24
C GLN A 55 12.85 -14.64 -18.50
N TYR A 56 13.87 -13.77 -18.39
CA TYR A 56 15.27 -14.17 -18.49
C TYR A 56 15.64 -15.23 -17.45
N TYR A 57 15.34 -14.98 -16.17
CA TYR A 57 15.66 -15.92 -15.10
C TYR A 57 14.86 -17.22 -15.19
N GLN A 58 13.60 -17.15 -15.61
CA GLN A 58 12.82 -18.36 -15.88
C GLN A 58 13.38 -19.14 -17.07
N ALA A 59 13.83 -18.47 -18.13
CA ALA A 59 14.47 -19.12 -19.26
C ALA A 59 15.76 -19.86 -18.86
N MET A 60 16.55 -19.29 -17.94
CA MET A 60 17.74 -19.98 -17.42
C MET A 60 17.38 -21.22 -16.61
N ALA A 61 16.31 -21.16 -15.82
CA ALA A 61 15.82 -22.33 -15.10
C ALA A 61 15.30 -23.44 -16.04
N ASP A 62 14.62 -23.05 -17.12
CA ASP A 62 14.12 -24.00 -18.13
C ASP A 62 15.27 -24.60 -18.95
N ASP A 63 16.33 -23.83 -19.22
CA ASP A 63 17.57 -24.29 -19.88
C ASP A 63 18.31 -25.32 -19.02
N ASP A 64 18.49 -25.02 -17.73
CA ASP A 64 19.09 -25.94 -16.75
C ASP A 64 18.26 -27.23 -16.57
N ALA A 65 16.94 -27.15 -16.79
CA ALA A 65 16.03 -28.29 -16.78
C ALA A 65 16.03 -29.10 -18.10
N GLY A 66 16.81 -28.70 -19.10
CA GLY A 66 16.91 -29.36 -20.40
C GLY A 66 15.79 -29.02 -21.38
N ALA A 67 14.97 -28.00 -21.08
CA ALA A 67 13.88 -27.52 -21.93
C ALA A 67 14.32 -26.32 -22.80
N HIS A 68 15.40 -26.51 -23.57
CA HIS A 68 16.05 -25.49 -24.41
C HIS A 68 15.08 -24.77 -25.37
N GLY A 69 14.12 -25.48 -25.97
CA GLY A 69 13.11 -24.86 -26.85
C GLY A 69 12.21 -23.87 -26.10
N THR A 70 11.83 -24.20 -24.87
CA THR A 70 11.03 -23.34 -23.98
C THR A 70 11.85 -22.13 -23.51
N ALA A 71 13.12 -22.35 -23.18
CA ALA A 71 14.05 -21.29 -22.79
C ALA A 71 14.23 -20.24 -23.91
N VAL A 72 14.38 -20.67 -25.17
CA VAL A 72 14.45 -19.76 -26.33
C VAL A 72 13.18 -18.91 -26.46
N SER A 73 12.00 -19.53 -26.37
CA SER A 73 10.72 -18.81 -26.45
C SER A 73 10.58 -17.75 -25.34
N ARG A 74 10.96 -18.11 -24.10
CA ARG A 74 10.97 -17.16 -22.98
C ARG A 74 11.96 -16.02 -23.17
N LEU A 75 13.14 -16.28 -23.72
CA LEU A 75 14.11 -15.22 -24.02
C LEU A 75 13.64 -14.28 -25.12
N GLN A 76 12.88 -14.76 -26.10
CA GLN A 76 12.26 -13.89 -27.11
C GLN A 76 11.25 -12.91 -26.48
N ILE A 77 10.45 -13.38 -25.53
CA ILE A 77 9.52 -12.54 -24.75
C ILE A 77 10.31 -11.55 -23.88
N ALA A 78 11.38 -12.01 -23.23
CA ALA A 78 12.26 -11.15 -22.44
C ALA A 78 12.88 -10.03 -23.30
N GLU A 79 13.32 -10.36 -24.52
CA GLU A 79 13.91 -9.41 -25.46
C GLU A 79 12.89 -8.35 -25.90
N ALA A 80 11.66 -8.76 -26.21
CA ALA A 80 10.58 -7.84 -26.56
C ALA A 80 10.28 -6.85 -25.42
N ALA A 81 10.16 -7.35 -24.18
CA ALA A 81 9.96 -6.50 -23.01
C ALA A 81 11.14 -5.56 -22.75
N ALA A 82 12.38 -6.03 -22.92
CA ALA A 82 13.58 -5.22 -22.76
C ALA A 82 13.70 -4.12 -23.83
N LYS A 83 13.29 -4.39 -25.07
CA LYS A 83 13.22 -3.40 -26.16
C LYS A 83 12.25 -2.27 -25.82
N GLU A 84 11.04 -2.60 -25.34
CA GLU A 84 10.08 -1.57 -24.94
C GLU A 84 10.57 -0.78 -23.71
N ALA A 85 11.20 -1.42 -22.73
CA ALA A 85 11.82 -0.72 -21.60
C ALA A 85 12.89 0.28 -22.04
N ASN A 86 13.77 -0.11 -22.97
CA ASN A 86 14.84 0.75 -23.48
C ASN A 86 14.29 1.92 -24.32
N LYS A 87 13.29 1.64 -25.17
CA LYS A 87 12.59 2.66 -25.95
C LYS A 87 11.93 3.71 -25.06
N LEU A 88 11.21 3.27 -24.01
CA LEU A 88 10.59 4.19 -23.04
C LEU A 88 11.65 5.00 -22.29
N SER A 89 12.77 4.37 -21.90
CA SER A 89 13.89 5.06 -21.26
C SER A 89 14.54 6.11 -22.16
N ASN A 90 14.68 5.83 -23.45
CA ASN A 90 15.20 6.78 -24.43
C ASN A 90 14.22 7.94 -24.71
N SER A 91 12.91 7.69 -24.57
CA SER A 91 11.87 8.73 -24.66
C SER A 91 11.68 9.53 -23.37
N PHE A 92 12.42 9.20 -22.30
CA PHE A 92 12.29 9.88 -21.02
C PHE A 92 12.74 11.34 -21.15
N PRO A 93 11.96 12.31 -20.64
CA PRO A 93 12.27 13.72 -20.81
C PRO A 93 13.58 14.08 -20.11
N GLY A 94 14.47 14.80 -20.80
CA GLY A 94 15.74 15.28 -20.24
C GLY A 94 15.58 16.33 -19.15
N THR A 95 14.39 16.93 -19.04
CA THR A 95 14.01 17.81 -17.93
C THR A 95 12.81 17.21 -17.20
N VAL A 96 12.93 17.07 -15.89
CA VAL A 96 11.86 16.60 -15.02
C VAL A 96 11.22 17.78 -14.27
N PRO A 97 9.90 17.76 -14.01
CA PRO A 97 9.24 18.79 -13.21
C PRO A 97 9.89 18.95 -11.83
N VAL A 98 10.07 20.18 -11.35
CA VAL A 98 10.75 20.47 -10.07
C VAL A 98 10.03 19.85 -8.87
N ASN A 99 8.70 19.74 -8.94
CA ASN A 99 7.86 19.12 -7.93
C ASN A 99 7.93 17.57 -7.92
N SER A 100 8.54 16.95 -8.92
CA SER A 100 8.59 15.50 -9.05
C SER A 100 9.60 14.83 -8.11
N ASN A 101 10.52 15.59 -7.50
CA ASN A 101 11.62 15.07 -6.66
C ASN A 101 12.48 13.99 -7.32
N LEU A 102 12.46 13.91 -8.66
CA LEU A 102 13.33 13.02 -9.43
C LEU A 102 14.67 13.70 -9.68
N ALA A 103 15.75 12.91 -9.69
CA ALA A 103 17.07 13.40 -10.03
C ALA A 103 17.15 13.73 -11.54
N LEU A 104 17.96 14.74 -11.90
CA LEU A 104 18.09 15.20 -13.29
C LEU A 104 18.72 14.14 -14.21
N ASP A 105 19.55 13.26 -13.65
CA ASP A 105 20.22 12.15 -14.33
C ASP A 105 19.37 10.87 -14.40
N CYS A 106 18.14 10.90 -13.88
CA CYS A 106 17.27 9.73 -13.80
C CYS A 106 17.02 9.08 -15.17
N GLY A 107 16.82 9.88 -16.22
CA GLY A 107 16.66 9.39 -17.60
C GLY A 107 17.90 8.67 -18.13
N SER A 108 19.10 9.25 -17.94
CA SER A 108 20.36 8.62 -18.37
C SER A 108 20.64 7.32 -17.62
N VAL A 109 20.37 7.29 -16.31
CA VAL A 109 20.56 6.08 -15.49
C VAL A 109 19.62 4.96 -15.98
N PHE A 110 18.35 5.25 -16.26
CA PHE A 110 17.43 4.25 -16.82
C PHE A 110 17.86 3.76 -18.19
N PHE A 111 18.33 4.65 -19.06
CA PHE A 111 18.78 4.27 -20.37
C PHE A 111 19.99 3.33 -20.31
N GLU A 112 20.99 3.62 -19.48
CA GLU A 112 22.15 2.75 -19.31
C GLU A 112 21.79 1.36 -18.77
N ILE A 113 20.94 1.31 -17.74
CA ILE A 113 20.51 0.04 -17.11
C ILE A 113 19.72 -0.80 -18.12
N THR A 114 18.75 -0.21 -18.81
CA THR A 114 17.91 -0.94 -19.78
C THR A 114 18.70 -1.36 -21.01
N LYS A 115 19.64 -0.54 -21.48
CA LYS A 115 20.52 -0.87 -22.59
C LYS A 115 21.40 -2.07 -22.25
N ARG A 116 22.05 -2.06 -21.08
CA ARG A 116 22.87 -3.20 -20.62
C ARG A 116 22.05 -4.48 -20.53
N ASN A 117 20.84 -4.39 -19.98
CA ASN A 117 19.94 -5.54 -19.87
C ASN A 117 19.52 -6.09 -21.23
N LEU A 118 19.18 -5.21 -22.18
CA LEU A 118 18.85 -5.61 -23.54
C LEU A 118 20.02 -6.34 -24.22
N THR A 119 21.24 -5.80 -24.12
CA THR A 119 22.44 -6.45 -24.68
C THR A 119 22.68 -7.84 -24.08
N ASN A 120 22.60 -7.97 -22.75
CA ASN A 120 22.77 -9.27 -22.09
C ASN A 120 21.74 -10.31 -22.56
N ILE A 121 20.47 -9.91 -22.71
CA ILE A 121 19.40 -10.81 -23.17
C ILE A 121 19.63 -11.22 -24.63
N GLN A 122 20.06 -10.28 -25.49
CA GLN A 122 20.33 -10.55 -26.91
C GLN A 122 21.51 -11.50 -27.10
N GLU A 123 22.59 -11.30 -26.34
CA GLU A 123 23.75 -12.20 -26.35
C GLU A 123 23.33 -13.62 -25.95
N LYS A 124 22.57 -13.75 -24.86
CA LYS A 124 22.12 -15.06 -24.37
C LYS A 124 21.10 -15.73 -25.29
N LEU A 125 20.20 -14.96 -25.91
CA LEU A 125 19.26 -15.48 -26.90
C LEU A 125 20.00 -16.02 -28.14
N SER A 126 21.00 -15.31 -28.64
CA SER A 126 21.81 -15.74 -29.77
C SER A 126 22.54 -17.06 -29.48
N GLU A 127 23.11 -17.19 -28.27
CA GLU A 127 23.75 -18.42 -27.79
C GLU A 127 22.77 -19.60 -27.78
N LEU A 128 21.60 -19.44 -27.14
CA LEU A 128 20.62 -20.52 -26.99
C LEU A 128 19.92 -20.91 -28.28
N VAL A 129 19.65 -19.94 -29.16
CA VAL A 129 19.12 -20.23 -30.50
C VAL A 129 20.14 -21.06 -31.28
N LYS A 130 21.41 -20.67 -31.25
CA LYS A 130 22.48 -21.42 -31.91
C LYS A 130 22.57 -22.84 -31.35
N ASP A 131 22.62 -23.01 -30.04
CA ASP A 131 22.72 -24.35 -29.44
C ASP A 131 21.49 -25.21 -29.74
N ASN A 132 20.30 -24.62 -29.76
CA ASN A 132 19.10 -25.34 -30.15
C ASN A 132 19.12 -25.73 -31.64
N ASP A 133 19.60 -24.87 -32.53
CA ASP A 133 19.65 -25.13 -33.98
C ASP A 133 20.73 -26.14 -34.37
N TYR A 134 21.84 -26.24 -33.61
CA TYR A 134 22.96 -27.13 -33.95
C TYR A 134 23.02 -28.41 -33.09
N ILE A 135 22.50 -28.39 -31.86
CA ILE A 135 22.66 -29.48 -30.90
C ILE A 135 21.30 -30.10 -30.57
N TYR A 136 20.38 -29.34 -29.99
CA TYR A 136 19.20 -29.93 -29.31
C TYR A 136 18.00 -30.15 -30.22
N HIS A 137 17.80 -29.30 -31.22
CA HIS A 137 16.68 -29.32 -32.17
C HIS A 137 15.29 -29.43 -31.50
N GLN A 138 15.12 -28.79 -30.35
CA GLN A 138 13.83 -28.77 -29.67
C GLN A 138 12.89 -27.78 -30.33
N ILE A 139 11.60 -28.12 -30.36
CA ILE A 139 10.55 -27.26 -30.88
C ILE A 139 10.41 -26.04 -29.95
N VAL A 140 10.47 -24.84 -30.53
CA VAL A 140 10.22 -23.59 -29.81
C VAL A 140 8.70 -23.39 -29.71
N PRO A 141 8.11 -23.44 -28.49
CA PRO A 141 6.68 -23.25 -28.32
C PRO A 141 6.29 -21.78 -28.56
N THR A 142 5.03 -21.54 -28.92
CA THR A 142 4.47 -20.19 -29.03
C THR A 142 4.24 -19.58 -27.65
N GLU A 143 4.24 -18.26 -27.55
CA GLU A 143 4.04 -17.52 -26.29
C GLU A 143 2.79 -17.97 -25.53
N ALA A 144 1.68 -18.24 -26.23
CA ALA A 144 0.42 -18.69 -25.62
C ALA A 144 0.48 -20.11 -25.02
N ALA A 145 1.44 -20.94 -25.46
CA ALA A 145 1.62 -22.29 -24.96
C ALA A 145 2.54 -22.36 -23.73
N LEU A 146 3.16 -21.24 -23.34
CA LEU A 146 4.06 -21.19 -22.19
C LEU A 146 3.27 -21.16 -20.87
N PRO A 147 3.71 -21.92 -19.85
CA PRO A 147 3.11 -21.81 -18.53
C PRO A 147 3.42 -20.44 -17.92
N THR A 148 2.38 -19.82 -17.38
CA THR A 148 2.48 -18.55 -16.67
C THR A 148 3.41 -18.68 -15.46
N ILE A 149 4.30 -17.71 -15.29
CA ILE A 149 5.21 -17.68 -14.15
C ILE A 149 4.35 -17.45 -12.88
N PRO A 150 4.52 -18.26 -11.82
CA PRO A 150 3.74 -18.10 -10.59
C PRO A 150 3.92 -16.69 -10.01
N LYS A 151 2.90 -16.13 -9.35
CA LYS A 151 3.05 -14.83 -8.67
C LYS A 151 3.43 -15.05 -7.20
N LEU A 152 4.39 -14.30 -6.68
CA LEU A 152 4.69 -14.28 -5.25
C LEU A 152 4.52 -12.85 -4.72
N PRO A 153 3.51 -12.58 -3.87
CA PRO A 153 3.38 -11.28 -3.23
C PRO A 153 4.55 -11.09 -2.26
N ALA A 154 5.56 -10.34 -2.68
CA ALA A 154 6.80 -10.14 -1.92
C ALA A 154 6.65 -9.13 -0.77
N ALA A 155 5.62 -8.29 -0.81
CA ALA A 155 5.36 -7.28 0.22
C ALA A 155 3.86 -7.17 0.48
N LYS A 156 3.50 -7.00 1.76
CA LYS A 156 2.17 -6.59 2.18
C LYS A 156 2.28 -5.14 2.67
N ALA A 157 1.25 -4.34 2.45
CA ALA A 157 1.15 -3.04 3.10
C ALA A 157 1.14 -3.30 4.62
N ILE A 158 2.14 -2.77 5.32
CA ILE A 158 2.19 -2.85 6.78
C ILE A 158 1.24 -1.76 7.29
N PRO A 159 0.14 -2.11 7.98
CA PRO A 159 -0.76 -1.11 8.51
C PRO A 159 -0.02 -0.27 9.56
N VAL A 160 -0.34 1.02 9.62
CA VAL A 160 0.30 1.97 10.53
C VAL A 160 0.19 1.52 11.99
N SER A 161 -0.90 0.84 12.35
CA SER A 161 -1.10 0.22 13.67
C SER A 161 -0.02 -0.82 14.02
N GLU A 162 0.49 -1.56 13.04
CA GLU A 162 1.55 -2.57 13.25
C GLU A 162 2.95 -1.93 13.31
N LEU A 163 3.17 -0.78 12.66
CA LEU A 163 4.43 -0.03 12.81
C LEU A 163 4.63 0.49 14.23
N TYR A 164 3.54 0.81 14.92
CA TYR A 164 3.54 1.29 16.31
C TYR A 164 3.22 0.18 17.34
N ALA A 165 2.93 -1.05 16.90
CA ALA A 165 2.71 -2.17 17.79
C ALA A 165 4.04 -2.63 18.40
N GLY A 166 4.34 -2.14 19.61
CA GLY A 166 5.52 -2.55 20.39
C GLY A 166 6.64 -1.51 20.48
N GLN A 167 6.55 -0.39 19.75
CA GLN A 167 7.24 0.82 20.16
C GLN A 167 6.32 1.54 21.13
N ASP A 168 6.74 1.77 22.37
CA ASP A 168 6.06 2.70 23.27
C ASP A 168 5.78 3.98 22.50
N ILE A 169 4.52 4.19 22.09
CA ILE A 169 4.07 5.40 21.39
C ILE A 169 4.46 6.64 22.21
N GLN A 170 4.53 6.48 23.53
CA GLN A 170 5.03 7.47 24.49
C GLN A 170 6.51 7.85 24.32
N ARG A 171 7.35 6.99 23.75
CA ARG A 171 8.79 7.24 23.56
C ARG A 171 9.08 8.09 22.32
N ILE A 172 8.19 8.06 21.32
CA ILE A 172 8.31 8.83 20.07
C ILE A 172 7.49 10.14 20.16
N THR A 173 6.29 10.09 20.73
CA THR A 173 5.37 11.23 20.80
C THR A 173 5.49 12.00 22.13
N GLY A 174 6.11 11.41 23.15
CA GLY A 174 6.11 11.94 24.52
C GLY A 174 4.81 11.60 25.27
N PRO A 175 4.73 11.89 26.57
CA PRO A 175 3.48 11.78 27.33
C PRO A 175 2.43 12.69 26.71
N ASP A 176 1.19 12.19 26.61
CA ASP A 176 0.08 12.95 26.04
C ASP A 176 -0.09 14.30 26.77
N ILE A 177 0.12 15.37 26.02
CA ILE A 177 0.08 16.76 26.50
C ILE A 177 -1.34 17.19 26.92
N PHE A 178 -2.36 16.41 26.54
CA PHE A 178 -3.76 16.66 26.81
C PHE A 178 -4.39 15.69 27.82
N GLN A 179 -3.58 14.93 28.57
CA GLN A 179 -4.09 14.04 29.64
C GLN A 179 -4.98 14.75 30.68
N LYS A 180 -4.79 16.06 30.85
CA LYS A 180 -5.61 16.89 31.75
C LYS A 180 -6.88 17.43 31.11
N ILE A 181 -7.02 17.35 29.78
CA ILE A 181 -8.20 17.81 29.06
C ILE A 181 -9.23 16.68 29.08
N VAL A 182 -10.35 16.96 29.74
CA VAL A 182 -11.50 16.06 29.74
C VAL A 182 -12.18 16.15 28.37
N PRO A 183 -12.47 15.02 27.70
CA PRO A 183 -13.22 15.00 26.45
C PRO A 183 -14.54 15.76 26.55
N ILE A 184 -14.89 16.50 25.49
CA ILE A 184 -16.12 17.32 25.43
C ILE A 184 -17.37 16.48 25.71
N SER A 185 -17.40 15.23 25.26
CA SER A 185 -18.51 14.30 25.51
C SER A 185 -18.76 14.05 27.01
N ILE A 186 -17.70 14.03 27.81
CA ILE A 186 -17.79 13.84 29.26
C ILE A 186 -18.23 15.15 29.92
N THR A 187 -17.72 16.30 29.49
CA THR A 187 -18.15 17.60 30.05
C THR A 187 -19.61 17.92 29.71
N GLU A 188 -20.06 17.60 28.50
CA GLU A 188 -21.45 17.78 28.07
C GLU A 188 -22.39 16.87 28.87
N SER A 189 -22.02 15.60 29.04
CA SER A 189 -22.79 14.65 29.86
C SER A 189 -22.84 15.07 31.33
N ALA A 190 -21.73 15.61 31.88
CA ALA A 190 -21.69 16.13 33.24
C ALA A 190 -22.60 17.36 33.41
N SER A 191 -22.56 18.31 32.47
CA SER A 191 -23.47 19.46 32.48
C SER A 191 -24.95 19.04 32.36
N LEU A 192 -25.26 18.06 31.52
CA LEU A 192 -26.62 17.52 31.39
C LEU A 192 -27.09 16.88 32.71
N TYR A 193 -26.21 16.11 33.36
CA TYR A 193 -26.51 15.49 34.65
C TYR A 193 -26.76 16.53 35.75
N ASP A 194 -25.94 17.58 35.82
CA ASP A 194 -26.10 18.65 36.81
C ASP A 194 -27.42 19.41 36.61
N GLU A 195 -27.86 19.63 35.36
CA GLU A 195 -29.15 20.27 35.09
C GLU A 195 -30.33 19.37 35.47
N GLU A 196 -30.30 18.08 35.12
CA GLU A 196 -31.36 17.13 35.52
C GLU A 196 -31.43 16.97 37.04
N LYS A 197 -30.29 16.97 37.74
CA LYS A 197 -30.24 16.99 39.21
C LYS A 197 -30.85 18.27 39.78
N ALA A 198 -30.51 19.44 39.23
CA ALA A 198 -31.05 20.72 39.67
C ALA A 198 -32.57 20.79 39.45
N LYS A 199 -33.05 20.28 38.32
CA LYS A 199 -34.47 20.18 38.00
C LYS A 199 -35.22 19.28 38.99
N LEU A 200 -34.66 18.12 39.35
CA LEU A 200 -35.24 17.24 40.35
C LEU A 200 -35.31 17.91 41.72
N LEU A 201 -34.23 18.59 42.14
CA LEU A 201 -34.19 19.30 43.41
C LEU A 201 -35.22 20.43 43.47
N ARG A 202 -35.37 21.21 42.39
CA ARG A 202 -36.38 22.28 42.29
C ARG A 202 -37.80 21.72 42.42
N ALA A 203 -38.11 20.65 41.68
CA ALA A 203 -39.43 20.01 41.74
C ALA A 203 -39.76 19.46 43.13
N GLU A 204 -38.78 18.86 43.81
CA GLU A 204 -38.99 18.35 45.17
C GLU A 204 -39.15 19.48 46.19
N THR A 205 -38.37 20.55 46.05
CA THR A 205 -38.49 21.73 46.93
C THR A 205 -39.87 22.37 46.79
N GLU A 206 -40.39 22.48 45.56
CA GLU A 206 -41.73 22.99 45.27
C GLU A 206 -42.83 22.11 45.88
N ARG A 207 -42.69 20.77 45.81
CA ARG A 207 -43.63 19.85 46.49
C ARG A 207 -43.63 20.02 48.00
N VAL A 208 -42.45 20.15 48.61
CA VAL A 208 -42.31 20.36 50.06
C VAL A 208 -42.92 21.69 50.47
N GLU A 209 -42.68 22.76 49.71
CA GLU A 209 -43.26 24.08 49.98
C GLU A 209 -44.79 24.06 49.85
N THR A 210 -45.32 23.39 48.83
CA THR A 210 -46.77 23.21 48.64
C THR A 210 -47.38 22.43 49.81
N ALA A 211 -46.79 21.29 50.19
CA ALA A 211 -47.27 20.48 51.30
C ALA A 211 -47.19 21.21 52.65
N ASN A 212 -46.12 21.99 52.88
CA ASN A 212 -45.99 22.83 54.07
C ASN A 212 -47.04 23.95 54.10
N SER A 213 -47.34 24.56 52.95
CA SER A 213 -48.37 25.59 52.82
C SER A 213 -49.77 25.02 53.07
N GLU A 214 -50.07 23.86 52.48
CA GLU A 214 -51.33 23.12 52.71
C GLU A 214 -51.47 22.68 54.17
N MET A 215 -50.40 22.20 54.79
CA MET A 215 -50.36 21.83 56.20
C MET A 215 -50.62 23.05 57.09
N ALA A 216 -49.96 24.18 56.83
CA ALA A 216 -50.17 25.41 57.57
C ALA A 216 -51.62 25.91 57.44
N ALA A 217 -52.18 25.90 56.23
CA ALA A 217 -53.57 26.28 55.99
C ALA A 217 -54.56 25.32 56.69
N SER A 218 -54.28 24.02 56.70
CA SER A 218 -55.10 23.03 57.39
C SER A 218 -55.04 23.17 58.91
N LEU A 219 -53.87 23.48 59.48
CA LEU A 219 -53.69 23.73 60.91
C LEU A 219 -54.41 25.02 61.34
N ASP A 220 -54.34 26.08 60.53
CA ASP A 220 -55.05 27.34 60.78
C ASP A 220 -56.57 27.15 60.74
N TYR A 221 -57.09 26.40 59.76
CA TYR A 221 -58.51 26.03 59.67
C TYR A 221 -59.01 25.26 60.90
N LEU A 222 -58.17 24.39 61.46
CA LEU A 222 -58.47 23.61 62.67
C LEU A 222 -58.23 24.39 63.97
N HIS A 223 -57.83 25.67 63.89
CA HIS A 223 -57.48 26.53 65.04
C HIS A 223 -56.42 25.91 65.97
N LEU A 224 -55.53 25.08 65.43
CA LEU A 224 -54.40 24.50 66.15
C LEU A 224 -53.17 25.41 65.94
N PRO A 225 -52.39 25.74 66.98
CA PRO A 225 -52.35 25.12 68.31
C PRO A 225 -53.23 25.80 69.37
N SER A 226 -53.94 26.87 69.02
CA SER A 226 -54.71 27.71 69.95
C SER A 226 -55.84 26.97 70.67
N ALA A 227 -56.38 25.90 70.09
CA ALA A 227 -57.38 25.04 70.74
C ALA A 227 -56.82 24.12 71.85
N LEU A 228 -55.49 24.01 71.98
CA LEU A 228 -54.78 23.17 72.96
C LEU A 228 -54.10 23.97 74.10
N GLN A 229 -54.25 25.30 74.12
CA GLN A 229 -53.86 26.18 75.23
C GLN A 229 -55.09 26.63 76.01
#